data_AF-A0A2A8HA63-F1
#
_entry.id   AF-A0A2A8HA63-F1
#
_cell.length_a   1.000
_cell.length_b   1.000
_cell.length_c   1.000
_cell.angle_alpha   90.00
_cell.angle_beta   90.00
_cell.angle_gamma   90.00
#
_symmetry.space_group_name_H-M   'P 1'
#
loop_
_entity.id
_entity.type
_entity.pdbx_description
1 polymer ?
#
loop_
_entity_poly.entity_id
_entity_poly.type
_entity_poly.pdbx_seq_one_letter_code
_entity_poly.pdbx_strand_id
1 'polypeptide(L)'
;MQTIEIHTQGGLKNTVQTENYNAQVLNDKLNDKDLITVLIGDFIIQRIDVKRILPINLPTVEGTTKLKVHTNGGKEIEIITNDYDPIFLNEQLNNNNTVTVVIGDYIFSRIDVKQVVPVKEEPKEPEQPEQPEQPEQPEQPEQPEQPPVTEPEKPTDPVTPPTTEEPPGETGEHTETTEQL
;
A
#
# COMPACT_ATOMS: atom_id res chain seq x y z
N MET A 1 -2.36 23.09 3.95
CA MET A 1 -1.09 23.74 3.62
C MET A 1 -0.23 22.76 2.84
N GLN A 2 0.20 23.14 1.66
CA GLN A 2 1.10 22.40 0.79
C GLN A 2 2.52 22.95 0.95
N THR A 3 3.51 22.07 1.08
CA THR A 3 4.92 22.44 1.03
C THR A 3 5.44 22.25 -0.38
N ILE A 4 6.09 23.28 -0.92
CA ILE A 4 6.72 23.28 -2.25
C ILE A 4 8.20 23.67 -2.13
N GLU A 5 9.00 23.14 -3.04
CA GLU A 5 10.42 23.40 -3.17
C GLU A 5 10.69 24.17 -4.46
N ILE A 6 11.23 25.37 -4.33
CA ILE A 6 11.52 26.27 -5.45
C ILE A 6 13.03 26.25 -5.69
N HIS A 7 13.43 25.94 -6.92
CA HIS A 7 14.82 25.98 -7.38
C HIS A 7 15.00 27.17 -8.31
N THR A 8 16.11 27.90 -8.15
CA THR A 8 16.44 29.04 -9.00
C THR A 8 17.43 28.68 -10.11
N GLN A 9 17.55 29.53 -11.13
CA GLN A 9 18.54 29.35 -12.20
C GLN A 9 19.97 29.44 -11.64
N GLY A 10 20.17 30.31 -10.64
CA GLY A 10 21.43 30.42 -9.88
C GLY A 10 21.72 29.26 -8.92
N GLY A 11 20.87 28.23 -8.85
CA GLY A 11 21.08 27.05 -8.02
C GLY A 11 20.65 27.18 -6.56
N LEU A 12 20.02 28.29 -6.18
CA LEU A 12 19.42 28.42 -4.86
C LEU A 12 18.18 27.52 -4.74
N LYS A 13 17.94 27.02 -3.53
CA LYS A 13 16.80 26.18 -3.20
C LYS A 13 16.10 26.77 -1.98
N ASN A 14 14.78 26.93 -2.09
CA ASN A 14 13.92 27.43 -1.02
C ASN A 14 12.74 26.48 -0.82
N THR A 15 12.27 26.37 0.43
CA THR A 15 11.06 25.61 0.77
C THR A 15 10.02 26.60 1.27
N VAL A 16 8.81 26.53 0.71
CA VAL A 16 7.73 27.46 1.00
C VAL A 16 6.47 26.68 1.37
N GLN A 17 5.73 27.17 2.36
CA GLN A 17 4.40 26.67 2.67
C GLN A 17 3.34 27.59 2.06
N THR A 18 2.34 27.02 1.43
CA THR A 18 1.23 27.75 0.80
C THR A 18 -0.08 27.04 1.07
N GLU A 19 -1.15 27.80 1.30
CA GLU A 19 -2.46 27.21 1.60
C GLU A 19 -3.12 26.61 0.35
N ASN A 20 -3.03 27.33 -0.77
CA ASN A 20 -3.75 27.04 -2.02
C ASN A 20 -2.77 26.93 -3.19
N TYR A 21 -1.85 25.97 -3.13
CA TYR A 21 -0.97 25.70 -4.25
C TYR A 21 -1.78 25.21 -5.45
N ASN A 22 -1.61 25.86 -6.59
CA ASN A 22 -2.11 25.41 -7.87
C ASN A 22 -1.04 25.72 -8.92
N ALA A 23 -0.51 24.68 -9.55
CA ALA A 23 0.61 24.80 -10.47
C ALA A 23 0.25 25.66 -11.69
N GLN A 24 -0.97 25.54 -12.23
CA GLN A 24 -1.41 26.31 -13.39
C GLN A 24 -1.51 27.81 -13.06
N VAL A 25 -2.20 28.17 -11.98
CA VAL A 25 -2.36 29.57 -11.55
C VAL A 25 -1.01 30.22 -11.27
N LEU A 26 -0.07 29.49 -10.66
CA LEU A 26 1.27 30.00 -10.42
C LEU A 26 2.07 30.12 -11.73
N ASN A 27 1.97 29.14 -12.61
CA ASN A 27 2.63 29.16 -13.92
C ASN A 27 2.12 30.31 -14.80
N ASP A 28 0.83 30.65 -14.74
CA ASP A 28 0.27 31.81 -15.45
C ASP A 28 0.95 33.11 -14.98
N LYS A 29 1.14 33.29 -13.67
CA LYS A 29 1.88 34.44 -13.12
C LYS A 29 3.36 34.43 -13.53
N LEU A 30 3.99 33.27 -13.62
CA LEU A 30 5.41 33.17 -14.04
C LEU A 30 5.59 33.48 -15.54
N ASN A 31 4.57 33.22 -16.34
CA ASN A 31 4.55 33.51 -17.77
C ASN A 31 3.98 34.89 -18.12
N ASP A 32 3.39 35.60 -17.15
CA ASP A 32 2.95 36.97 -17.32
C ASP A 32 4.15 37.89 -17.58
N LYS A 33 4.12 38.55 -18.76
CA LYS A 33 5.20 39.43 -19.22
C LYS A 33 5.20 40.79 -18.51
N ASP A 34 4.06 41.18 -17.94
CA ASP A 34 3.89 42.44 -17.21
C ASP A 34 4.44 42.33 -15.78
N LEU A 35 4.67 41.11 -15.29
CA LEU A 35 5.31 40.85 -14.01
C LEU A 35 6.83 40.76 -14.15
N ILE A 36 7.55 41.27 -13.14
CA ILE A 36 8.99 41.06 -12.97
C ILE A 36 9.23 39.98 -11.90
N THR A 37 8.47 40.05 -10.81
CA THR A 37 8.53 39.14 -9.68
C THR A 37 7.19 38.49 -9.40
N VAL A 38 7.22 37.34 -8.73
CA VAL A 38 6.04 36.61 -8.26
C VAL A 38 6.19 36.35 -6.76
N LEU A 39 5.13 36.60 -6.00
CA LEU A 39 5.01 36.22 -4.59
C LEU A 39 4.43 34.81 -4.50
N ILE A 40 5.11 33.94 -3.77
CA ILE A 40 4.73 32.55 -3.53
C ILE A 40 4.78 32.33 -2.02
N GLY A 41 3.64 32.25 -1.34
CA GLY A 41 3.59 32.29 0.12
C GLY A 41 4.16 33.62 0.64
N ASP A 42 5.28 33.55 1.34
CA ASP A 42 6.09 34.68 1.85
C ASP A 42 7.36 34.94 1.01
N PHE A 43 7.60 34.16 -0.04
CA PHE A 43 8.80 34.21 -0.85
C PHE A 43 8.59 35.01 -2.14
N ILE A 44 9.41 36.04 -2.35
CA ILE A 44 9.40 36.86 -3.58
C ILE A 44 10.58 36.45 -4.46
N ILE A 45 10.30 36.15 -5.73
CA ILE A 45 11.31 35.72 -6.71
C ILE A 45 11.08 36.38 -8.06
N GLN A 46 12.15 36.69 -8.80
CA GLN A 46 12.05 37.09 -10.21
C GLN A 46 11.51 35.94 -11.04
N ARG A 47 10.49 36.18 -11.86
CA ARG A 47 9.83 35.10 -12.63
C ARG A 47 10.80 34.33 -13.54
N ILE A 48 11.78 35.04 -14.10
CA ILE A 48 12.80 34.47 -14.99
C ILE A 48 13.84 33.60 -14.27
N ASP A 49 13.99 33.79 -12.95
CA ASP A 49 14.95 33.05 -12.15
C ASP A 49 14.35 31.74 -11.62
N VAL A 50 13.07 31.48 -11.84
CA VAL A 50 12.47 30.18 -11.51
C VAL A 50 12.99 29.11 -12.47
N LYS A 51 13.63 28.09 -11.90
CA LYS A 51 14.11 26.91 -12.64
C LYS A 51 13.12 25.76 -12.57
N ARG A 52 12.56 25.50 -11.38
CA ARG A 52 11.50 24.50 -11.17
C ARG A 52 10.85 24.69 -9.81
N ILE A 53 9.60 24.24 -9.70
CA ILE A 53 8.83 24.20 -8.45
C ILE A 53 8.31 22.78 -8.29
N LEU A 54 8.66 22.15 -7.17
CA LEU A 54 8.38 20.76 -6.87
C LEU A 54 7.54 20.67 -5.59
N PRO A 55 6.27 20.25 -5.64
CA PRO A 55 5.53 19.93 -4.43
C PRO A 55 6.13 18.72 -3.71
N ILE A 56 6.30 18.81 -2.39
CA ILE A 56 6.98 17.78 -1.58
C ILE A 56 6.02 16.67 -1.13
N ASN A 57 4.77 17.03 -0.83
CA ASN A 57 3.77 16.12 -0.24
C ASN A 57 2.57 15.94 -1.15
N LEU A 58 2.77 15.58 -2.42
CA LEU A 58 1.63 15.26 -3.28
C LEU A 58 0.99 13.94 -2.82
N PRO A 59 -0.34 13.87 -2.65
CA PRO A 59 -1.01 12.61 -2.43
C PRO A 59 -0.86 11.73 -3.67
N THR A 60 -0.34 10.52 -3.49
CA THR A 60 -0.35 9.51 -4.55
C THR A 60 -1.79 9.05 -4.74
N VAL A 61 -2.40 9.41 -5.87
CA VAL A 61 -3.73 8.92 -6.25
C VAL A 61 -3.60 7.72 -7.18
N GLU A 62 -4.54 6.77 -7.10
CA GLU A 62 -4.56 5.66 -8.05
C GLU A 62 -4.72 6.18 -9.49
N GLY A 63 -4.02 5.54 -10.44
CA GLY A 63 -4.06 5.92 -11.86
C GLY A 63 -3.07 7.01 -12.28
N THR A 64 -2.17 7.47 -11.40
CA THR A 64 -1.09 8.38 -11.80
C THR A 64 -0.10 7.69 -12.74
N THR A 65 0.24 8.34 -13.84
CA THR A 65 1.37 7.95 -14.69
C THR A 65 2.66 8.47 -14.08
N LYS A 66 3.67 7.61 -13.97
CA LYS A 66 5.02 8.01 -13.59
C LYS A 66 5.76 8.54 -14.80
N LEU A 67 6.38 9.71 -14.70
CA LEU A 67 7.19 10.33 -15.75
C LEU A 67 8.61 10.57 -15.25
N LYS A 68 9.58 10.46 -16.15
CA LYS A 68 10.95 10.95 -15.95
C LYS A 68 11.14 12.23 -16.77
N VAL A 69 11.43 13.33 -16.08
CA VAL A 69 11.80 14.61 -16.68
C VAL A 69 13.32 14.74 -16.64
N HIS A 70 13.96 14.68 -17.80
CA HIS A 70 15.38 14.91 -17.97
C HIS A 70 15.61 16.39 -18.20
N THR A 71 16.57 16.96 -17.47
CA THR A 71 16.92 18.37 -17.57
C THR A 71 18.20 18.59 -18.39
N ASN A 72 18.38 19.79 -18.94
CA ASN A 72 19.60 20.17 -19.64
C ASN A 72 20.83 20.17 -18.73
N GLY A 73 20.64 20.34 -17.42
CA GLY A 73 21.69 20.15 -16.41
C GLY A 73 22.05 18.69 -16.11
N GLY A 74 21.48 17.71 -16.82
CA GLY A 74 21.75 16.28 -16.63
C GLY A 74 21.03 15.66 -15.42
N LYS A 75 20.21 16.42 -14.70
CA LYS A 75 19.38 15.90 -13.61
C LYS A 75 18.15 15.20 -14.17
N GLU A 76 17.87 14.01 -13.66
CA GLU A 76 16.61 13.29 -13.87
C GLU A 76 15.68 13.53 -12.67
N ILE A 77 14.40 13.78 -12.94
CA ILE A 77 13.38 14.04 -11.93
C ILE A 77 12.20 13.11 -12.22
N GLU A 78 11.90 12.21 -11.29
CA GLU A 78 10.70 11.40 -11.34
C GLU A 78 9.51 12.18 -10.77
N ILE A 79 8.43 12.23 -11.53
CA ILE A 79 7.16 12.87 -11.14
C ILE A 79 6.01 11.92 -11.39
N ILE A 80 4.89 12.16 -10.70
CA ILE A 80 3.65 11.43 -10.92
C ILE A 80 2.55 12.41 -11.32
N THR A 81 1.79 12.09 -12.36
CA THR A 81 0.64 12.90 -12.75
C THR A 81 -0.39 12.08 -13.52
N ASN A 82 -1.65 12.50 -13.46
CA ASN A 82 -2.76 12.00 -14.27
C ASN A 82 -3.11 12.92 -15.46
N ASP A 83 -2.45 14.08 -15.59
CA ASP A 83 -2.78 15.13 -16.58
C ASP A 83 -1.76 15.25 -17.73
N TYR A 84 -0.93 14.23 -17.94
CA TYR A 84 0.12 14.28 -18.94
C TYR A 84 -0.41 14.24 -20.37
N ASP A 85 -0.37 15.39 -21.06
CA ASP A 85 -0.58 15.51 -22.50
C ASP A 85 0.75 15.86 -23.21
N PRO A 86 1.38 14.92 -23.94
CA PRO A 86 2.65 15.17 -24.62
C PRO A 86 2.54 16.15 -25.79
N ILE A 87 1.37 16.26 -26.43
CA ILE A 87 1.16 17.17 -27.57
C ILE A 87 1.10 18.60 -27.03
N PHE A 88 0.23 18.83 -26.05
CA PHE A 88 0.10 20.14 -25.40
C PHE A 88 1.43 20.57 -24.76
N LEU A 89 2.11 19.68 -24.03
CA LEU A 89 3.40 20.00 -23.44
C LEU A 89 4.44 20.37 -24.50
N ASN A 90 4.50 19.65 -25.62
CA ASN A 90 5.43 19.95 -26.70
C ASN A 90 5.16 21.34 -27.32
N GLU A 91 3.90 21.73 -27.50
CA GLU A 91 3.55 23.08 -27.96
C GLU A 91 4.06 24.14 -26.99
N GLN A 92 3.81 23.95 -25.69
CA GLN A 92 4.26 24.88 -24.65
C GLN A 92 5.80 24.95 -24.56
N LEU A 93 6.50 23.84 -24.77
CA LEU A 93 7.96 23.80 -24.79
C LEU A 93 8.56 24.55 -25.99
N ASN A 94 7.85 24.59 -27.12
CA ASN A 94 8.29 25.32 -28.32
C ASN A 94 7.84 26.79 -28.34
N ASN A 95 6.98 27.21 -27.40
CA ASN A 95 6.50 28.58 -27.34
C ASN A 95 7.55 29.54 -26.74
N ASN A 96 8.10 30.44 -27.56
CA ASN A 96 9.11 31.41 -27.14
C ASN A 96 8.59 32.49 -26.17
N ASN A 97 7.26 32.63 -26.04
CA ASN A 97 6.63 33.55 -25.09
C ASN A 97 6.49 32.93 -23.70
N THR A 98 6.78 31.64 -23.55
CA THR A 98 6.65 30.88 -22.31
C THR A 98 8.02 30.77 -21.64
N VAL A 99 8.08 31.07 -20.34
CA VAL A 99 9.25 30.92 -19.46
C VAL A 99 9.20 29.58 -18.73
N THR A 100 8.03 29.17 -18.25
CA THR A 100 7.81 27.93 -17.50
C THR A 100 6.65 27.12 -18.07
N VAL A 101 6.70 25.80 -17.90
CA VAL A 101 5.65 24.86 -18.27
C VAL A 101 5.19 24.07 -17.06
N VAL A 102 3.95 23.58 -17.12
CA VAL A 102 3.34 22.72 -16.10
C VAL A 102 3.34 21.27 -16.59
N ILE A 103 3.66 20.33 -15.70
CA ILE A 103 3.48 18.90 -15.90
C ILE A 103 2.91 18.35 -14.59
N GLY A 104 1.62 18.03 -14.51
CA GLY A 104 0.96 17.77 -13.23
C GLY A 104 0.99 18.99 -12.32
N ASP A 105 1.30 18.74 -11.06
CA ASP A 105 1.49 19.80 -10.06
C ASP A 105 2.91 20.40 -10.06
N TYR A 106 3.73 20.05 -11.05
CA TYR A 106 5.14 20.46 -11.14
C TYR A 106 5.31 21.57 -12.18
N ILE A 107 6.16 22.54 -11.86
CA ILE A 107 6.51 23.63 -12.79
C ILE A 107 7.98 23.49 -13.15
N PHE A 108 8.30 23.61 -14.43
CA PHE A 108 9.66 23.56 -14.95
C PHE A 108 9.95 24.76 -15.83
N SER A 109 11.17 25.28 -15.77
CA SER A 109 11.66 26.21 -16.78
C SER A 109 11.66 25.52 -18.14
N ARG A 110 11.03 26.17 -19.13
CA ARG A 110 10.89 25.66 -20.49
C ARG A 110 12.22 25.26 -21.10
N ILE A 111 13.26 26.07 -20.84
CA ILE A 111 14.61 25.87 -21.39
C ILE A 111 15.43 24.83 -20.62
N ASP A 112 15.00 24.42 -19.43
CA ASP A 112 15.70 23.39 -18.66
C ASP A 112 15.14 22.00 -18.96
N VAL A 113 13.91 21.87 -19.46
CA VAL A 113 13.35 20.59 -19.91
C VAL A 113 14.06 20.13 -21.18
N LYS A 114 14.68 18.95 -21.12
CA LYS A 114 15.36 18.32 -22.25
C LYS A 114 14.51 17.21 -22.87
N GLN A 115 13.87 16.39 -22.03
CA GLN A 115 13.09 15.24 -22.45
C GLN A 115 12.12 14.85 -21.34
N VAL A 116 10.92 14.40 -21.71
CA VAL A 116 9.93 13.83 -20.79
C VAL A 116 9.54 12.46 -21.31
N VAL A 117 9.68 11.42 -20.47
CA VAL A 117 9.32 10.05 -20.84
C VAL A 117 8.38 9.43 -19.81
N PRO A 118 7.26 8.84 -20.24
CA PRO A 118 6.51 7.94 -19.38
C PRO A 118 7.34 6.74 -18.98
N VAL A 119 7.35 6.44 -17.69
CA VAL A 119 7.95 5.22 -17.15
C VAL A 119 6.92 4.12 -17.34
N LYS A 120 7.24 3.14 -18.20
CA LYS A 120 6.45 1.91 -18.29
C LYS A 120 6.75 1.11 -17.03
N GLU A 121 5.74 0.87 -16.19
CA GLU A 121 5.87 -0.14 -15.16
C GLU A 121 5.95 -1.50 -15.88
N GLU A 122 7.07 -2.20 -15.71
CA GLU A 122 7.10 -3.61 -16.04
C GLU A 122 6.06 -4.30 -15.15
N PRO A 123 5.21 -5.19 -15.68
CA PRO A 123 4.29 -5.93 -14.84
C PRO A 123 5.12 -6.63 -13.77
N LYS A 124 4.91 -6.27 -12.49
CA LYS A 124 5.47 -7.05 -11.39
C LYS A 124 5.00 -8.49 -11.62
N GLU A 125 5.94 -9.40 -11.84
CA GLU A 125 5.61 -10.82 -11.77
C GLU A 125 4.87 -11.04 -10.45
N PRO A 126 3.76 -11.79 -10.44
CA PRO A 126 3.07 -12.08 -9.19
C PRO A 126 4.09 -12.69 -8.24
N GLU A 127 4.22 -12.11 -7.04
CA GLU A 127 5.03 -12.71 -5.98
C GLU A 127 4.57 -14.16 -5.85
N GLN A 128 5.50 -15.11 -6.06
CA GLN A 128 5.20 -16.51 -5.81
C GLN A 128 4.71 -16.61 -4.38
N PRO A 129 3.57 -17.30 -4.12
CA PRO A 129 3.13 -17.50 -2.75
C PRO A 129 4.26 -18.15 -1.97
N GLU A 130 4.57 -17.58 -0.80
CA GLU A 130 5.53 -18.20 0.13
C GLU A 130 5.12 -19.66 0.32
N GLN A 131 6.07 -20.58 0.13
CA GLN A 131 5.80 -21.98 0.44
C GLN A 131 5.39 -22.07 1.91
N PRO A 132 4.30 -22.79 2.23
CA PRO A 132 3.93 -22.98 3.63
C PRO A 132 5.10 -23.61 4.38
N GLU A 133 5.42 -23.06 5.55
CA GLU A 133 6.43 -23.65 6.44
C GLU A 133 6.07 -25.12 6.71
N GLN A 134 7.07 -26.00 6.62
CA GLN A 134 6.86 -27.40 6.99
C GLN A 134 6.45 -27.46 8.47
N PRO A 135 5.42 -28.26 8.82
CA PRO A 135 5.05 -28.44 10.20
C PRO A 135 6.22 -29.07 10.97
N GLU A 136 6.47 -28.56 12.18
CA GLU A 136 7.46 -29.15 13.09
C GLU A 136 7.08 -30.62 13.37
N GLN A 137 8.07 -31.51 13.39
CA GLN A 137 7.84 -32.91 13.74
C GLN A 137 7.37 -33.00 15.20
N PRO A 138 6.39 -33.87 15.51
CA PRO A 138 5.96 -34.06 16.88
C PRO A 138 7.09 -34.64 17.73
N GLU A 139 7.25 -34.12 18.95
CA GLU A 139 8.15 -34.69 19.95
C GLU A 139 7.74 -36.13 20.28
N GLN A 140 8.72 -37.02 20.45
CA GLN A 140 8.45 -38.40 20.86
C GLN A 140 7.82 -38.43 22.26
N PRO A 141 6.84 -39.32 22.51
CA PRO A 141 6.24 -39.44 23.83
C PRO A 141 7.25 -39.93 24.86
N GLU A 142 7.24 -39.32 26.04
CA GLU A 142 7.99 -39.80 27.20
C GLU A 142 7.52 -41.21 27.60
N GLN A 143 8.46 -42.09 27.95
CA GLN A 143 8.11 -43.43 28.44
C GLN A 143 7.36 -43.33 29.78
N PRO A 144 6.30 -44.13 29.99
CA PRO A 144 5.58 -44.13 31.24
C PRO A 144 6.46 -44.64 32.39
N GLU A 145 6.42 -43.94 33.52
CA GLU A 145 7.02 -44.38 34.77
C GLU A 145 6.35 -45.68 35.24
N GLN A 146 7.16 -46.65 35.68
CA GLN A 146 6.64 -47.92 36.20
C GLN A 146 5.87 -47.69 37.52
N PRO A 147 4.71 -48.33 37.72
CA PRO A 147 3.97 -48.18 38.97
C PRO A 147 4.73 -48.84 40.15
N PRO A 148 4.57 -48.32 41.37
CA PRO A 148 5.18 -48.91 42.56
C PRO A 148 4.60 -50.29 42.86
N VAL A 149 5.48 -51.25 43.16
CA VAL A 149 5.10 -52.60 43.59
C VAL A 149 4.43 -52.53 44.96
N THR A 150 3.17 -52.94 45.05
CA THR A 150 2.45 -53.13 46.32
C THR A 150 2.50 -54.61 46.71
N GLU A 151 2.87 -54.87 47.96
CA GLU A 151 2.88 -56.22 48.55
C GLU A 151 1.43 -56.70 48.81
N PRO A 152 1.07 -57.95 48.49
CA PRO A 152 -0.31 -58.42 48.60
C PRO A 152 -0.67 -58.86 50.03
N GLU A 153 -1.73 -58.28 50.59
CA GLU A 153 -2.38 -58.81 51.80
C GLU A 153 -3.36 -59.96 51.47
N LYS A 154 -3.46 -60.87 52.44
CA LYS A 154 -3.90 -62.28 52.40
C LYS A 154 -5.42 -62.49 52.17
N PRO A 155 -5.86 -63.63 51.58
CA PRO A 155 -7.25 -63.84 51.16
C PRO A 155 -8.22 -64.15 52.30
N THR A 156 -9.48 -63.75 52.12
CA THR A 156 -10.64 -64.21 52.90
C THR A 156 -11.58 -65.05 52.02
N ASP A 157 -12.29 -65.94 52.70
CA ASP A 157 -12.78 -67.28 52.31
C ASP A 157 -13.92 -67.36 51.25
N PRO A 158 -14.22 -68.58 50.72
CA PRO A 158 -14.70 -68.78 49.36
C PRO A 158 -16.23 -68.80 49.18
N VAL A 159 -16.61 -68.56 47.92
CA VAL A 159 -17.96 -68.51 47.35
C VAL A 159 -18.58 -69.91 47.21
N THR A 160 -19.87 -70.07 47.52
CA THR A 160 -20.68 -71.25 47.16
C THR A 160 -21.43 -71.01 45.84
N PRO A 161 -21.51 -71.99 44.91
CA PRO A 161 -21.95 -71.75 43.52
C PRO A 161 -23.39 -72.31 43.26
N PRO A 162 -23.91 -72.40 42.01
CA PRO A 162 -25.17 -71.77 41.59
C PRO A 162 -26.27 -72.82 41.34
N THR A 163 -27.46 -72.41 40.90
CA THR A 163 -28.35 -73.33 40.19
C THR A 163 -29.19 -72.58 39.14
N THR A 164 -28.90 -72.95 37.90
CA THR A 164 -29.70 -72.71 36.70
C THR A 164 -30.84 -73.71 36.68
N GLU A 165 -32.07 -73.27 36.42
CA GLU A 165 -33.08 -74.14 35.81
C GLU A 165 -33.93 -73.34 34.80
N GLU A 166 -34.18 -74.03 33.71
CA GLU A 166 -34.78 -73.69 32.41
C GLU A 166 -36.35 -73.82 32.50
N PRO A 167 -37.15 -73.89 31.43
CA PRO A 167 -37.65 -72.83 30.53
C PRO A 167 -39.22 -72.82 30.53
N PRO A 168 -39.95 -72.92 29.38
CA PRO A 168 -40.55 -71.82 28.62
C PRO A 168 -42.09 -71.90 28.50
N GLY A 169 -42.69 -70.93 27.80
CA GLY A 169 -44.09 -70.93 27.37
C GLY A 169 -44.93 -69.96 28.21
N GLU A 170 -45.96 -69.30 27.72
CA GLU A 170 -46.68 -69.36 26.45
C GLU A 170 -47.61 -68.11 26.44
N THR A 171 -47.93 -67.61 25.24
CA THR A 171 -49.22 -66.99 24.86
C THR A 171 -49.98 -66.04 25.80
N GLY A 172 -50.37 -64.87 25.25
CA GLY A 172 -51.48 -64.09 25.78
C GLY A 172 -51.57 -62.67 25.23
N GLU A 173 -52.31 -62.49 24.15
CA GLU A 173 -52.81 -61.20 23.66
C GLU A 173 -53.68 -60.47 24.69
N HIS A 174 -53.71 -59.14 24.59
CA HIS A 174 -54.91 -58.29 24.42
C HIS A 174 -54.87 -56.98 25.24
N THR A 175 -55.04 -55.85 24.51
CA THR A 175 -55.90 -54.67 24.81
C THR A 175 -55.57 -53.85 26.07
N GLU A 176 -55.75 -52.54 26.17
CA GLU A 176 -56.40 -51.52 25.36
C GLU A 176 -55.87 -50.14 25.83
N THR A 177 -55.94 -49.20 24.90
CA THR A 177 -56.10 -47.74 24.98
C THR A 177 -56.34 -47.02 26.33
N THR A 178 -55.80 -45.79 26.40
CA THR A 178 -56.50 -44.52 26.70
C THR A 178 -55.79 -43.62 27.72
N GLU A 179 -55.15 -42.59 27.15
CA GLU A 179 -55.27 -41.13 27.43
C GLU A 179 -55.25 -40.50 28.84
N GLN A 180 -54.88 -39.21 28.77
CA GLN A 180 -55.25 -38.05 29.59
C GLN A 180 -54.36 -37.83 30.83
N LEU A 181 -53.71 -36.67 31.01
CA LEU A 181 -53.81 -35.32 30.42
C LEU A 181 -52.44 -34.61 30.54
#